data_AF-A0A3L8Q1X2-F1
#
_entry.id   AF-A0A3L8Q1X2-F1
#
_cell.length_a   1.000
_cell.length_b   1.000
_cell.length_c   1.000
_cell.angle_alpha   90.00
_cell.angle_beta   90.00
_cell.angle_gamma   90.00
#
_symmetry.space_group_name_H-M   'P 1'
#
loop_
_entity.id
_entity.type
_entity.pdbx_description
1 polymer ?
#
loop_
_entity_poly.entity_id
_entity_poly.type
_entity_poly.pdbx_seq_one_letter_code
_entity_poly.pdbx_strand_id
1 'polypeptide(L)' 'MLTTEQKKKMLEVYLQAEIDVLAGKTTEVNGKKMTSEDLPEIRKGRIEWERKLAATQSKNSGFSLATF' A
#
# COMPACT_ATOMS: atom_id res chain seq x y z
N MET A 1 5.03 6.03 14.62
CA MET A 1 3.90 5.63 13.74
C MET A 1 4.24 6.00 12.31
N LEU A 2 3.93 5.16 11.33
CA LEU A 2 4.15 5.50 9.92
C LEU A 2 3.16 6.59 9.48
N THR A 3 3.63 7.66 8.85
CA THR A 3 2.77 8.78 8.41
C THR A 3 1.88 8.37 7.24
N THR A 4 0.77 9.07 7.03
CA THR A 4 -0.13 8.81 5.89
C THR A 4 0.62 8.91 4.56
N GLU A 5 1.55 9.86 4.43
CA GLU A 5 2.38 10.04 3.24
C GLU A 5 3.31 8.85 2.99
N GLN A 6 3.93 8.30 4.04
CA GLN A 6 4.72 7.08 3.93
C GLN A 6 3.87 5.89 3.47
N LYS A 7 2.61 5.78 3.91
CA LYS A 7 1.70 4.70 3.48
C LYS A 7 1.31 4.83 2.01
N LYS A 8 1.04 6.04 1.54
CA LYS A 8 0.77 6.32 0.11
C LYS A 8 1.98 5.96 -0.74
N LYS A 9 3.19 6.36 -0.31
CA LYS A 9 4.42 6.03 -1.02
C LYS A 9 4.61 4.52 -1.15
N MET A 10 4.34 3.76 -0.08
CA MET A 10 4.39 2.30 -0.16
C MET A 10 3.36 1.77 -1.15
N LEU A 11 2.11 2.26 -1.10
CA LEU A 11 1.07 1.87 -2.05
C LEU A 11 1.48 2.08 -3.52
N GLU A 12 2.07 3.23 -3.83
CA GLU A 12 2.59 3.56 -5.16
C GLU A 12 3.68 2.60 -5.61
N VAL A 13 4.61 2.23 -4.72
CA VAL A 13 5.65 1.23 -5.03
C VAL A 13 5.04 -0.11 -5.44
N TYR A 14 4.01 -0.59 -4.72
CA TYR A 14 3.33 -1.84 -5.08
C TYR A 14 2.53 -1.72 -6.38
N LEU A 15 1.95 -0.54 -6.68
CA LEU A 15 1.25 -0.28 -7.93
C LEU A 15 2.22 -0.28 -9.12
N GLN A 16 3.34 0.42 -9.00
CA GLN A 16 4.37 0.45 -10.03
C GLN A 16 4.96 -0.95 -10.26
N ALA A 17 5.20 -1.70 -9.18
CA ALA A 17 5.64 -3.08 -9.27
C ALA A 17 4.65 -3.96 -10.03
N GLU A 18 3.34 -3.79 -9.82
CA GLU A 18 2.32 -4.52 -10.58
C GLU A 18 2.40 -4.20 -12.08
N ILE A 19 2.55 -2.93 -12.45
CA ILE A 19 2.67 -2.50 -13.86
C ILE A 19 3.94 -3.08 -14.49
N ASP A 20 5.08 -3.00 -13.79
CA ASP A 20 6.36 -3.50 -14.29
C ASP A 20 6.33 -5.02 -14.49
N VAL A 21 5.77 -5.75 -13.52
CA VAL A 21 5.57 -7.20 -13.64
C VAL A 21 4.65 -7.57 -14.80
N LEU A 22 3.54 -6.85 -14.97
CA LEU A 22 2.62 -7.07 -16.10
C LEU A 22 3.28 -6.75 -17.45
N ALA A 23 4.24 -5.82 -17.46
CA ALA A 23 5.07 -5.54 -18.63
C ALA A 23 6.20 -6.57 -18.86
N GLY A 24 6.29 -7.63 -18.04
CA GLY A 24 7.31 -8.67 -18.13
C GLY A 24 8.66 -8.30 -17.52
N LYS A 25 8.71 -7.22 -16.71
CA LYS A 25 9.92 -6.81 -15.99
C LYS A 25 9.97 -7.40 -14.59
N THR A 26 11.17 -7.49 -14.05
CA THR A 26 11.41 -7.83 -12.65
C THR A 26 11.52 -6.55 -11.84
N THR A 27 10.90 -6.51 -10.67
CA THR A 27 10.89 -5.35 -9.76
C THR A 27 11.36 -5.78 -8.38
N GLU A 28 11.98 -4.87 -7.62
CA GLU A 28 12.44 -5.15 -6.27
C GLU A 28 11.61 -4.35 -5.27
N VAL A 29 10.87 -5.06 -4.43
CA VAL A 29 10.04 -4.47 -3.39
C VAL A 29 10.54 -4.95 -2.04
N ASN A 30 10.88 -4.02 -1.14
CA ASN A 30 11.42 -4.31 0.20
C ASN A 30 12.67 -5.22 0.19
N GLY A 31 13.54 -5.12 -0.81
CA GLY A 31 14.74 -5.95 -0.93
C GLY A 31 14.48 -7.37 -1.45
N LYS A 32 13.23 -7.68 -1.82
CA LYS A 32 12.85 -8.94 -2.46
C LYS A 32 12.56 -8.68 -3.94
N LYS A 33 13.20 -9.48 -4.81
CA LYS A 33 12.88 -9.49 -6.24
C LYS A 33 11.53 -10.17 -6.43
N MET A 34 10.63 -9.48 -7.13
CA MET A 34 9.27 -9.88 -7.46
C MET A 34 9.13 -9.96 -8.98
N THR A 35 8.45 -10.99 -9.44
CA THR A 35 8.21 -11.29 -10.86
C THR A 35 6.73 -11.55 -11.12
N SER A 36 6.37 -11.97 -12.34
CA SER A 36 5.00 -12.36 -12.71
C SER A 36 4.41 -13.46 -11.85
N GLU A 37 5.24 -14.34 -11.31
CA GLU A 37 4.83 -15.39 -10.37
C GLU A 37 4.42 -14.81 -9.01
N ASP A 38 4.99 -13.67 -8.64
CA ASP A 38 4.73 -12.97 -7.37
C ASP A 38 3.60 -11.93 -7.48
N LEU A 39 2.97 -11.78 -8.66
CA LEU A 39 1.81 -10.90 -8.86
C LEU A 39 0.72 -11.03 -7.76
N PRO A 40 0.32 -12.24 -7.31
CA PRO A 40 -0.61 -12.37 -6.18
C PRO A 40 -0.06 -11.82 -4.86
N GLU A 41 1.26 -11.88 -4.61
CA GLU A 41 1.90 -11.33 -3.42
C GLU A 41 1.94 -9.79 -3.48
N ILE A 42 2.27 -9.22 -4.64
CA ILE A 42 2.24 -7.76 -4.87
C ILE A 42 0.83 -7.20 -4.61
N ARG A 43 -0.21 -7.88 -5.13
CA ARG A 43 -1.61 -7.49 -4.90
C ARG A 43 -2.00 -7.56 -3.43
N LYS A 44 -1.59 -8.61 -2.71
CA LYS A 44 -1.82 -8.73 -1.27
C LYS A 44 -1.17 -7.57 -0.51
N GLY A 45 0.09 -7.25 -0.83
CA GLY A 45 0.80 -6.11 -0.25
C GLY A 45 0.08 -4.78 -0.49
N ARG A 46 -0.42 -4.56 -1.71
CA ARG A 46 -1.25 -3.38 -2.03
C ARG A 46 -2.48 -3.26 -1.13
N ILE A 47 -3.27 -4.33 -1.03
CA ILE A 47 -4.50 -4.36 -0.22
C ILE A 47 -4.17 -4.11 1.26
N GLU A 48 -3.07 -4.64 1.77
CA GLU A 48 -2.63 -4.36 3.14
C GLU A 48 -2.34 -2.87 3.37
N TRP A 49 -1.67 -2.21 2.43
CA TRP A 49 -1.38 -0.78 2.52
C TRP A 49 -2.64 0.08 2.40
N GLU A 50 -3.56 -0.27 1.51
CA GLU A 50 -4.88 0.37 1.40
C GLU A 50 -5.66 0.24 2.71
N ARG A 51 -5.72 -0.96 3.31
CA ARG A 51 -6.37 -1.18 4.61
C ARG A 51 -5.73 -0.34 5.70
N LYS A 52 -4.39 -0.28 5.76
CA LYS A 52 -3.66 0.53 6.75
C LYS A 52 -3.92 2.04 6.56
N LEU A 53 -4.11 2.49 5.32
CA LEU A 53 -4.43 3.87 4.99
C LEU A 53 -5.87 4.20 5.38
N ALA A 54 -6.83 3.36 4.98
CA ALA A 54 -8.24 3.49 5.36
C ALA A 54 -8.44 3.50 6.88
N ALA A 55 -7.73 2.64 7.61
CA ALA A 55 -7.76 2.62 9.08
C ALA A 55 -7.20 3.91 9.72
N THR A 56 -6.28 4.61 9.03
CA THR A 56 -5.76 5.92 9.50
C THR A 56 -6.78 7.02 9.24
N GLN A 57 -7.45 6.98 8.10
CA GLN A 57 -8.47 7.95 7.72
C GLN A 57 -9.72 7.82 8.60
N SER A 58 -10.16 6.60 8.90
CA SER A 58 -11.30 6.32 9.78
C SER A 58 -11.04 6.75 11.23
N LYS A 59 -9.80 6.64 11.74
CA LYS A 59 -9.45 7.15 13.08
C LYS A 59 -9.58 8.67 13.19
N ASN A 60 -9.38 9.40 12.10
CA ASN A 60 -9.52 10.85 12.08
C ASN A 60 -10.98 11.32 11.93
N SER A 61 -11.92 10.44 11.56
CA SER A 61 -13.34 10.80 11.41
C SER A 61 -14.21 10.50 12.65
N GLY A 62 -13.61 9.99 13.75
CA GLY A 62 -14.33 9.53 14.93
C GLY A 62 -14.43 10.52 16.10
N PHE A 63 -13.72 11.65 16.07
CA PHE A 63 -13.82 12.68 17.12
C PHE A 63 -14.83 13.75 16.71
N SER A 64 -16.11 13.40 16.76
CA SER A 64 -17.15 14.42 16.94
C SER A 64 -17.03 14.91 18.37
N LEU A 65 -16.41 16.08 18.54
CA LEU A 65 -16.41 16.83 19.79
C LEU A 65 -17.87 17.19 20.10
N ALA A 66 -18.53 16.39 20.92
CA ALA A 66 -19.79 16.79 21.54
C ALA A 66 -19.48 17.96 22.48
N THR A 67 -19.70 19.17 22.00
CA THR A 67 -19.77 20.36 22.83
C THR A 67 -21.07 20.28 23.62
N PHE A 68 -20.93 20.20 24.95
CA PHE A 68 -22.01 20.36 25.93
C PHE A 68 -22.13 21.82 26.35
#